data_AF-A0A527ZMP4-F1
#
_entry.id   AF-A0A527ZMP4-F1
#
_cell.length_a   1.000
_cell.length_b   1.000
_cell.length_c   1.000
_cell.angle_alpha   90.00
_cell.angle_beta   90.00
_cell.angle_gamma   90.00
#
_symmetry.space_group_name_H-M   'P 1'
#
loop_
_entity.id
_entity.type
_entity.pdbx_description
1 polymer ?
#
loop_
_entity_poly.entity_id
_entity_poly.type
_entity_poly.pdbx_seq_one_letter_code
_entity_poly.pdbx_strand_id
1 'polypeptide(L)' 'RMADNDISLESIVQHAAGPDTALQKTVILVTHETTEAAVRKAVDGITRDDHLTDKPQVIRIERAE' A
#
# COMPACT_ATOMS: atom_id res chain seq x y z
N ARG A 1 10.12 -1.03 0.39
CA ARG A 1 9.43 -1.34 1.67
C ARG A 1 8.67 -2.66 1.65
N MET A 2 7.81 -2.93 0.65
CA MET A 2 7.11 -4.23 0.56
C MET A 2 8.09 -5.40 0.33
N ALA A 3 8.96 -5.31 -0.70
CA ALA A 3 9.99 -6.31 -0.97
C ALA A 3 10.99 -6.50 0.19
N ASP A 4 11.38 -5.41 0.87
CA ASP A 4 12.25 -5.46 2.05
C ASP A 4 11.65 -6.23 3.24
N ASN A 5 10.35 -6.54 3.20
CA ASN A 5 9.62 -7.32 4.19
C ASN A 5 9.09 -8.65 3.61
N ASP A 6 9.66 -9.12 2.49
CA ASP A 6 9.29 -10.37 1.81
C ASP A 6 7.80 -10.41 1.39
N ILE A 7 7.21 -9.25 1.07
CA ILE A 7 5.83 -9.14 0.60
C ILE A 7 5.79 -9.04 -0.92
N SER A 8 5.18 -10.04 -1.55
CA SER A 8 4.89 -10.06 -2.98
C SER A 8 3.60 -9.31 -3.30
N LEU A 9 3.66 -8.47 -4.33
CA LEU A 9 2.51 -7.73 -4.83
C LEU A 9 1.74 -8.58 -5.83
N GLU A 10 0.42 -8.64 -5.67
CA GLU A 10 -0.50 -9.21 -6.65
C GLU A 10 -0.86 -8.16 -7.72
N SER A 11 -1.10 -6.91 -7.29
CA SER A 11 -1.44 -5.82 -8.19
C SER A 11 -1.07 -4.45 -7.63
N ILE A 12 -0.83 -3.49 -8.52
CA ILE A 12 -0.59 -2.09 -8.20
C ILE A 12 -1.47 -1.24 -9.12
N VAL A 13 -2.27 -0.35 -8.54
CA VAL A 13 -3.08 0.62 -9.27
C VAL A 13 -2.71 2.02 -8.82
N GLN A 14 -2.49 2.92 -9.77
CA GLN A 14 -2.27 4.34 -9.51
C GLN A 14 -3.35 5.14 -10.23
N HIS A 15 -4.09 5.97 -9.49
CA HIS A 15 -5.07 6.87 -10.10
C HIS A 15 -4.98 8.28 -9.53
N ALA A 16 -5.42 9.26 -10.32
CA ALA A 16 -5.48 10.65 -9.87
C ALA A 16 -6.63 10.83 -8.87
N ALA A 17 -6.40 11.61 -7.82
CA ALA A 17 -7.41 11.94 -6.82
C ALA A 17 -8.38 13.05 -7.30
N GLY A 18 -8.13 13.66 -8.47
CA GLY A 18 -8.99 14.64 -9.11
C GLY A 18 -8.35 15.30 -10.34
N PRO A 19 -9.07 16.20 -11.04
CA PRO A 19 -8.60 16.84 -12.27
C PRO A 19 -7.35 17.71 -12.09
N ASP A 20 -7.07 18.19 -10.88
CA ASP A 20 -5.94 19.10 -10.58
C ASP A 20 -4.77 18.45 -9.82
N THR A 21 -4.79 17.13 -9.56
CA THR A 21 -3.74 16.50 -8.74
C THR A 21 -2.59 15.97 -9.61
N ALA A 22 -1.85 16.88 -10.26
CA ALA A 22 -0.61 16.53 -10.94
C ALA A 22 0.47 16.03 -9.95
N LEU A 23 0.41 16.49 -8.70
CA LEU A 23 1.41 16.24 -7.65
C LEU A 23 1.03 15.14 -6.65
N GLN A 24 -0.24 14.71 -6.62
CA GLN A 24 -0.72 13.70 -5.66
C GLN A 24 -1.50 12.61 -6.39
N LYS A 25 -1.11 11.37 -6.15
CA LYS A 25 -1.73 10.17 -6.75
C LYS A 25 -2.08 9.20 -5.63
N THR A 26 -3.27 8.62 -5.74
CA THR A 26 -3.66 7.50 -4.88
C THR A 26 -3.05 6.23 -5.44
N VAL A 27 -2.28 5.53 -4.61
CA VAL A 27 -1.68 4.23 -4.95
C VAL A 27 -2.37 3.15 -4.13
N ILE A 28 -2.93 2.16 -4.81
CA ILE A 28 -3.54 0.98 -4.21
C ILE A 28 -2.62 -0.20 -4.47
N LEU A 29 -2.20 -0.87 -3.39
CA LEU A 29 -1.34 -2.05 -3.42
C LEU A 29 -2.16 -3.24 -2.97
N VAL A 30 -2.23 -4.27 -3.81
CA VAL A 30 -2.80 -5.57 -3.45
C VAL A 30 -1.65 -6.55 -3.32
N THR A 31 -1.59 -7.25 -2.19
CA THR A 31 -0.55 -8.24 -1.90
C THR A 31 -1.10 -9.65 -2.08
N HIS A 32 -0.20 -10.60 -2.34
CA HIS A 32 -0.52 -12.01 -2.09
C HIS A 32 -0.75 -12.26 -0.60
N GLU A 33 -1.16 -13.49 -0.27
CA GLU A 33 -1.24 -13.96 1.11
C GLU A 33 0.09 -13.72 1.83
N THR A 34 0.00 -13.06 2.98
CA THR A 34 1.15 -12.74 3.82
C THR A 34 0.68 -12.54 5.27
N THR A 35 1.62 -12.42 6.19
CA THR A 35 1.30 -12.19 7.61
C THR A 35 0.98 -10.72 7.88
N GLU A 36 0.04 -10.46 8.78
CA GLU A 36 -0.30 -9.08 9.18
C GLU A 36 0.91 -8.34 9.78
N ALA A 37 1.80 -9.05 10.50
CA ALA A 37 3.00 -8.47 11.07
C ALA A 37 3.95 -7.92 10.00
N ALA A 38 4.13 -8.63 8.89
CA ALA A 38 4.93 -8.17 7.76
C ALA A 38 4.32 -6.92 7.12
N VAL A 39 2.99 -6.92 6.90
CA VAL A 39 2.27 -5.77 6.31
C VAL A 39 2.42 -4.54 7.19
N ARG A 40 2.21 -4.66 8.51
CA ARG A 40 2.39 -3.54 9.45
C ARG A 40 3.80 -2.96 9.39
N LYS A 41 4.82 -3.83 9.41
CA LYS A 41 6.23 -3.40 9.32
C LYS A 41 6.52 -2.68 7.99
N ALA A 42 5.97 -3.15 6.88
CA ALA A 42 6.12 -2.51 5.58
C ALA A 42 5.43 -1.14 5.54
N VAL A 43 4.21 -1.02 6.06
CA VAL A 43 3.45 0.24 6.14
C VAL A 43 4.13 1.25 7.04
N ASP A 44 4.69 0.81 8.17
CA ASP A 44 5.49 1.67 9.05
C ASP A 44 6.75 2.16 8.33
N GLY A 45 7.36 1.32 7.49
CA GLY A 45 8.48 1.72 6.63
C GLY A 45 8.07 2.79 5.61
N ILE A 46 6.93 2.61 4.94
CA ILE A 46 6.40 3.55 3.94
C ILE A 46 6.04 4.90 4.59
N THR A 47 5.49 4.88 5.80
CA THR A 47 5.14 6.10 6.55
C THR A 47 6.38 6.93 6.91
N ARG A 48 7.55 6.30 7.05
CA ARG A 48 8.82 6.99 7.35
C ARG A 48 9.51 7.55 6.11
N ASP A 49 9.07 7.18 4.90
CA ASP A 49 9.74 7.58 3.67
C ASP A 49 9.43 9.01 3.23
N ASP A 50 8.62 9.79 3.98
CA ASP A 50 8.26 11.20 3.70
C ASP A 50 7.61 11.47 2.33
N HIS A 51 7.25 10.42 1.59
CA HIS A 51 6.56 10.50 0.29
C HIS A 51 5.03 10.47 0.41
N LEU A 52 4.49 10.36 1.62
CA LEU A 52 3.06 10.28 1.88
C LEU A 52 2.50 11.64 2.27
N THR A 53 1.37 12.00 1.67
CA THR A 53 0.63 13.22 2.04
C THR A 53 -0.39 12.98 3.15
N ASP A 54 -0.77 11.73 3.39
CA ASP A 54 -1.72 11.32 4.41
C ASP A 54 -1.40 9.90 4.91
N LYS A 55 -2.02 9.48 6.01
CA LYS A 55 -1.85 8.18 6.63
C LYS A 55 -2.36 7.06 5.71
N PRO A 56 -1.55 6.02 5.45
CA PRO A 56 -1.96 4.88 4.66
C PRO A 56 -3.02 4.04 5.39
N GLN A 57 -3.95 3.46 4.64
CA GLN A 57 -4.99 2.56 5.15
C GLN A 57 -4.67 1.11 4.79
N VAL A 58 -4.98 0.19 5.69
CA VAL A 58 -4.81 -1.26 5.50
C VAL A 58 -6.18 -1.91 5.61
N ILE A 59 -6.57 -2.64 4.57
CA ILE A 59 -7.81 -3.41 4.53
C ILE A 59 -7.44 -4.85 4.24
N ARG A 60 -7.94 -5.78 5.06
CA ARG A 60 -7.72 -7.21 4.84
C ARG A 60 -8.72 -7.73 3.80
N ILE A 61 -8.22 -8.51 2.84
CA ILE A 61 -9.04 -9.17 1.81
C ILE A 61 -9.07 -10.66 2.14
N GLU A 62 -10.27 -11.19 2.33
CA GLU A 62 -10.53 -12.63 2.52
C GLU A 62 -11.33 -13.14 1.32
N ARG A 63 -11.06 -14.36 0.86
CA ARG A 63 -11.88 -14.99 -0.18
C ARG A 63 -13.17 -15.49 0.46
N ALA A 64 -14.31 -15.20 -0.15
CA ALA A 64 -15.58 -15.78 0.25
C ALA A 64 -15.59 -17.26 -0.17
N GLU A 65 -15.78 -18.17 0.80
CA GLU A 65 -16.04 -19.59 0.55
C GLU A 65 -17.49 -19.84 0.14
#